data_AF-A0A8X7RV60-F1
#
_entry.id   AF-A0A8X7RV60-F1
#
_cell.length_a   1.000
_cell.length_b   1.000
_cell.length_c   1.000
_cell.angle_alpha   90.00
_cell.angle_beta   90.00
_cell.angle_gamma   90.00
#
_symmetry.space_group_name_H-M   'P 1'
#
loop_
_entity.id
_entity.type
_entity.pdbx_description
1 polymer ?
#
loop_
_entity_poly.entity_id
_entity_poly.type
_entity_poly.pdbx_seq_one_letter_code
_entity_poly.pdbx_strand_id
1 'polypeptide(L)'
;MDPSEERRHSKKQKEYCDMLGLVEDSQYGIPRRCACHPWVVGVQEEMERLRKRLEEAEEVIKGVWSLNYQIESLQEQVRSLTVQVGTLEKVCFD
;
A
#
# COMPACT_ATOMS: atom_id res chain seq x y z
N MET A 1 -7.19 8.70 -60.38
CA MET A 1 -7.61 8.25 -59.04
C MET A 1 -8.95 8.89 -58.74
N ASP A 2 -9.97 8.10 -58.38
CA ASP A 2 -11.28 8.61 -57.95
C ASP A 2 -11.22 8.98 -56.46
N PRO A 3 -11.44 10.25 -56.08
CA PRO A 3 -11.49 10.68 -54.68
C PRO A 3 -12.54 9.96 -53.82
N SER A 4 -13.56 9.36 -54.43
CA SER A 4 -14.59 8.59 -53.74
C SER A 4 -14.07 7.22 -53.27
N GLU A 5 -13.30 6.54 -54.11
CA GLU A 5 -12.70 5.24 -53.79
C GLU A 5 -11.66 5.37 -52.67
N GLU A 6 -10.86 6.43 -52.69
CA GLU A 6 -9.85 6.71 -51.66
C GLU A 6 -10.50 6.98 -50.29
N ARG A 7 -11.58 7.77 -50.26
CA ARG A 7 -12.39 7.97 -49.05
C ARG A 7 -12.99 6.67 -48.53
N ARG A 8 -13.49 5.80 -49.41
CA ARG A 8 -14.04 4.50 -49.02
C ARG A 8 -12.96 3.58 -48.45
N HIS A 9 -11.77 3.58 -49.04
CA HIS A 9 -10.64 2.80 -48.57
C HIS A 9 -10.16 3.25 -47.19
N SER A 10 -9.98 4.56 -47.00
CA SER A 10 -9.58 5.14 -45.71
C SER A 10 -10.62 4.84 -44.60
N LYS A 11 -11.92 4.94 -44.91
CA LYS A 11 -12.98 4.59 -43.96
C LYS A 11 -12.90 3.13 -43.51
N LYS A 12 -12.72 2.20 -44.44
CA LYS A 12 -12.56 0.76 -44.11
C LYS A 12 -11.31 0.49 -43.28
N GLN A 13 -10.19 1.14 -43.58
CA GLN A 13 -8.96 1.01 -42.78
C GLN A 13 -9.17 1.51 -41.36
N LYS A 14 -9.85 2.65 -41.18
CA LYS A 14 -10.19 3.17 -39.86
C LYS A 14 -11.07 2.20 -39.07
N GLU A 15 -12.15 1.70 -39.68
CA GLU A 15 -13.06 0.73 -39.04
C GLU A 15 -12.32 -0.55 -38.62
N TYR A 16 -11.39 -1.03 -39.45
CA TYR A 16 -10.55 -2.17 -39.11
C TYR A 16 -9.62 -1.88 -37.92
N CYS A 17 -8.94 -0.73 -37.91
CA CYS A 17 -8.11 -0.29 -36.78
C CYS A 17 -8.92 -0.12 -35.48
N ASP A 18 -10.13 0.42 -35.56
CA ASP A 18 -11.02 0.62 -34.42
C ASP A 18 -11.47 -0.72 -33.83
N MET A 19 -11.84 -1.70 -34.69
CA MET A 19 -12.20 -3.05 -34.28
C MET A 19 -11.04 -3.77 -33.57
N LEU A 20 -9.81 -3.66 -34.10
CA LEU A 20 -8.62 -4.21 -33.45
C LEU A 20 -8.37 -3.58 -32.07
N GLY A 21 -8.59 -2.27 -31.94
CA GLY A 21 -8.48 -1.58 -30.65
C GLY A 21 -9.45 -2.14 -29.60
N LEU A 22 -10.71 -2.39 -29.97
CA LEU A 22 -11.70 -2.98 -29.07
C LEU A 22 -11.34 -4.40 -28.61
N VAL A 23 -10.80 -5.23 -29.52
CA VAL A 23 -10.33 -6.59 -29.19
C VAL A 23 -9.16 -6.54 -28.21
N GLU A 24 -8.22 -5.62 -28.39
CA GLU A 24 -7.09 -5.44 -27.48
C GLU A 24 -7.55 -4.94 -26.10
N ASP A 25 -8.43 -3.94 -26.07
CA ASP A 25 -8.99 -3.39 -24.84
C ASP A 25 -9.80 -4.44 -24.04
N SER A 26 -10.45 -5.39 -24.72
CA SER A 26 -11.15 -6.51 -24.07
C SER A 26 -10.22 -7.49 -23.34
N GLN A 27 -8.99 -7.65 -23.80
CA GLN A 27 -7.99 -8.52 -23.17
C GLN A 27 -7.39 -7.92 -21.89
N TYR A 28 -7.26 -6.60 -21.83
CA TYR A 28 -6.66 -5.88 -20.70
C TYR A 28 -7.69 -5.34 -19.68
N GLY A 29 -8.99 -5.57 -19.91
CA GLY A 29 -10.10 -5.21 -19.01
C GLY A 29 -10.47 -3.73 -19.02
N ILE A 30 -9.49 -2.81 -18.93
CA ILE A 30 -9.70 -1.36 -19.03
C ILE A 30 -9.11 -0.87 -20.36
N PRO A 31 -9.93 -0.30 -21.26
CA PRO A 31 -9.46 0.21 -22.54
C PRO A 31 -8.29 1.19 -22.39
N ARG A 32 -7.17 0.94 -23.08
CA ARG A 32 -5.99 1.83 -23.04
C ARG A 32 -6.27 3.20 -23.63
N ARG A 33 -7.31 3.31 -24.46
CA ARG A 33 -7.79 4.56 -25.07
C ARG A 33 -8.82 5.30 -24.21
N CYS A 34 -9.20 4.75 -23.04
CA CYS A 34 -10.09 5.47 -22.13
C CYS A 34 -9.38 6.73 -21.62
N ALA A 35 -10.06 7.88 -21.65
CA ALA A 35 -9.57 9.10 -21.00
C ALA A 35 -9.30 8.89 -19.48
N CYS A 36 -9.93 7.88 -18.89
CA CYS A 36 -9.73 7.45 -17.50
C CYS A 36 -8.44 6.64 -17.26
N HIS A 37 -7.81 6.08 -18.29
CA HIS A 37 -6.70 5.14 -18.15
C HIS A 37 -5.50 5.73 -17.37
N PRO A 38 -5.04 6.97 -17.63
CA PRO A 38 -3.93 7.55 -16.85
C PRO A 38 -4.26 7.70 -15.36
N TRP A 39 -5.51 8.04 -15.04
CA TRP A 39 -5.94 8.19 -13.65
C TRP A 39 -5.98 6.84 -12.93
N VAL A 40 -6.49 5.79 -13.58
CA VAL A 40 -6.53 4.44 -13.01
C VAL A 40 -5.13 3.93 -12.70
N VAL A 41 -4.17 4.12 -13.62
CA VAL A 41 -2.77 3.73 -13.40
C VAL A 41 -2.20 4.48 -12.19
N GLY A 42 -2.39 5.79 -12.11
CA GLY A 42 -1.92 6.58 -10.96
C GLY A 42 -2.53 6.16 -9.62
N VAL A 43 -3.82 5.80 -9.61
CA VAL A 43 -4.47 5.25 -8.40
C VAL A 43 -3.86 3.90 -8.03
N GLN A 44 -3.61 3.02 -8.99
CA GLN A 44 -3.04 1.71 -8.73
C GLN A 44 -1.62 1.82 -8.16
N GLU A 45 -0.78 2.70 -8.72
CA GLU A 45 0.57 2.97 -8.21
C GLU A 45 0.54 3.51 -6.77
N GLU A 46 -0.35 4.45 -6.46
CA GLU A 46 -0.48 4.99 -5.10
C GLU A 46 -1.03 3.93 -4.13
N MET A 47 -1.96 3.06 -4.56
CA MET A 47 -2.42 1.93 -3.76
C MET A 47 -1.28 0.97 -3.41
N GLU A 48 -0.42 0.64 -4.36
CA GLU A 48 0.75 -0.22 -4.10
C GLU A 48 1.76 0.44 -3.15
N ARG A 49 2.00 1.75 -3.30
CA ARG A 49 2.83 2.52 -2.38
C ARG A 49 2.26 2.53 -0.97
N LEU A 50 0.95 2.79 -0.82
CA LEU A 50 0.27 2.79 0.47
C LEU A 50 0.27 1.42 1.10
N ARG A 51 0.11 0.34 0.33
CA ARG A 51 0.21 -1.03 0.83
C ARG A 51 1.57 -1.30 1.47
N LYS A 52 2.68 -0.92 0.84
CA LYS A 52 4.03 -1.07 1.41
C LYS A 52 4.18 -0.32 2.74
N ARG A 53 3.68 0.91 2.81
CA ARG A 53 3.70 1.71 4.05
C ARG A 53 2.85 1.09 5.15
N LEU A 54 1.75 0.43 4.80
CA LEU A 54 0.90 -0.27 5.76
C LEU A 54 1.64 -1.48 6.34
N GLU A 55 2.31 -2.28 5.50
CA GLU A 55 3.13 -3.41 5.94
C GLU A 55 4.25 -2.95 6.90
N GLU A 56 4.95 -1.85 6.58
CA GLU A 56 5.96 -1.25 7.47
C GLU A 56 5.35 -0.80 8.82
N ALA A 57 4.17 -0.17 8.80
CA ALA A 57 3.49 0.28 10.00
C ALA A 57 3.03 -0.90 10.90
N GLU A 58 2.61 -2.02 10.30
CA GLU A 58 2.25 -3.23 11.05
C GLU A 58 3.46 -3.82 11.80
N GLU A 59 4.64 -3.83 11.20
CA GLU A 59 5.87 -4.27 11.88
C GLU A 59 6.24 -3.35 13.04
N VAL A 60 6.07 -2.04 12.88
CA VAL A 60 6.26 -1.07 13.98
C VAL A 60 5.29 -1.37 15.14
N ILE A 61 4.02 -1.67 14.85
CA ILE A 61 3.03 -2.02 15.87
C ILE A 61 3.45 -3.27 16.64
N LYS A 62 3.90 -4.33 15.96
CA LYS A 62 4.43 -5.53 16.63
C LYS A 62 5.59 -5.19 17.57
N GLY A 63 6.49 -4.30 17.13
CA GLY A 63 7.59 -3.79 17.95
C GLY A 63 7.10 -3.06 19.20
N VAL A 64 6.10 -2.18 19.07
CA VAL A 64 5.50 -1.44 20.20
C VAL A 64 4.94 -2.39 21.26
N TRP A 65 4.27 -3.47 20.85
CA TRP A 65 3.72 -4.44 21.80
C TRP A 65 4.81 -5.18 22.58
N SER A 66 5.89 -5.60 21.90
CA SER A 66 7.04 -6.23 22.55
C SER A 66 7.72 -5.29 23.56
N LEU A 67 7.91 -4.04 23.18
CA LEU A 67 8.48 -3.02 24.07
C LEU A 67 7.57 -2.75 25.27
N ASN A 68 6.25 -2.68 25.06
CA ASN A 68 5.29 -2.47 26.15
C ASN A 68 5.38 -3.60 27.19
N TYR A 69 5.44 -4.86 26.74
CA TYR A 69 5.63 -6.01 27.64
C TYR A 69 6.94 -5.92 28.44
N GLN A 70 8.04 -5.52 27.79
CA GLN A 70 9.32 -5.33 28.47
C GLN A 70 9.26 -4.21 29.52
N ILE A 71 8.60 -3.10 29.21
CA ILE A 71 8.41 -1.98 30.13
C ILE A 71 7.61 -2.43 31.36
N GLU A 72 6.52 -3.15 31.18
CA GLU A 72 5.69 -3.68 32.28
C GLU A 72 6.49 -4.61 33.20
N SER A 73 7.27 -5.52 32.62
CA SER A 73 8.16 -6.42 33.38
C SER A 73 9.23 -5.66 34.17
N LEU A 74 9.87 -4.66 33.54
CA LEU A 74 10.87 -3.83 34.21
C LEU A 74 10.25 -2.98 35.32
N GLN A 75 9.05 -2.44 35.13
CA GLN A 75 8.33 -1.69 36.17
C GLN A 75 8.08 -2.55 37.40
N GLU A 76 7.70 -3.81 37.23
CA GLU A 76 7.46 -4.72 38.36
C GLU A 76 8.74 -5.09 39.10
N GLN A 77 9.83 -5.33 38.36
CA GLN A 77 11.15 -5.56 38.97
C GLN A 77 11.62 -4.35 39.78
N VAL A 78 11.46 -3.13 39.26
CA VAL A 78 11.80 -1.90 39.97
C VAL A 78 10.98 -1.76 41.25
N ARG A 79 9.66 -1.98 41.20
CA ARG A 79 8.79 -1.95 42.40
C ARG A 79 9.26 -2.93 43.47
N SER A 80 9.56 -4.16 43.08
CA SER A 80 10.06 -5.20 43.99
C SER A 80 11.38 -4.78 44.65
N LEU A 81 12.34 -4.29 43.86
CA LEU A 81 13.62 -3.79 44.36
C LEU A 81 13.44 -2.60 45.31
N THR A 82 12.55 -1.66 45.01
CA THR A 82 12.24 -0.53 45.89
C THR A 82 11.75 -0.99 47.26
N VAL A 83 10.88 -2.00 47.32
CA VAL A 83 10.40 -2.56 48.60
C VAL A 83 11.54 -3.22 49.38
N GLN A 84 12.40 -3.97 48.69
CA GLN A 84 13.55 -4.63 49.33
C GLN A 84 14.53 -3.62 49.90
N VAL A 85 14.88 -2.57 49.13
CA VAL A 85 15.75 -1.48 49.60
C VAL A 85 15.14 -0.78 50.81
N GLY A 86 13.85 -0.42 50.77
CA GLY A 86 13.19 0.22 51.91
C GLY A 86 13.09 -0.68 53.15
N THR A 87 13.06 -2.00 52.98
CA THR A 87 13.14 -2.94 54.11
C THR A 87 14.55 -3.01 54.69
N LEU A 88 15.57 -3.07 53.83
CA LEU A 88 16.97 -3.06 54.24
C LEU A 88 17.35 -1.74 54.93
N GLU A 89 16.87 -0.60 54.45
CA GLU A 89 17.10 0.70 55.07
C GLU A 89 16.60 0.74 56.52
N LYS A 90 15.40 0.20 56.80
CA LYS A 90 14.88 0.10 58.17
C LYS A 90 15.75 -0.79 59.05
N VAL A 91 16.15 -1.96 58.56
CA VAL A 91 16.96 -2.91 59.35
C VAL A 91 18.37 -2.38 59.64
N CYS A 92 18.95 -1.61 58.71
CA CYS A 92 20.33 -1.15 58.81
C CYS A 92 20.50 0.22 59.51
N PHE A 93 19.45 1.05 59.51
CA PHE A 93 19.54 2.44 60.00
C PHE A 93 18.53 2.81 61.09
N ASP A 94 17.54 1.97 61.42
CA ASP A 94 16.80 2.04 62.70
C ASP A 94 17.60 1.34 63.82
#